data_AF-A0AAD1WER8-F1
#
_entry.id   AF-A0AAD1WER8-F1
#
_cell.length_a   1.000
_cell.length_b   1.000
_cell.length_c   1.000
_cell.angle_alpha   90.00
_cell.angle_beta   90.00
_cell.angle_gamma   90.00
#
_symmetry.space_group_name_H-M   'P 1'
#
loop_
_entity.id
_entity.type
_entity.pdbx_description
1 polymer ?
#
loop_
_entity_poly.entity_id
_entity_poly.type
_entity_poly.pdbx_seq_one_letter_code
_entity_poly.pdbx_strand_id
1 'polypeptide(L)'
;MENLGVTVKRLSQTKWSAHYDDVKPVRTNFEKLTSVLEKLGHPRENCEVLEDVNITQKYLQTVGLTLEKCIVKLQGLKAFLADQRSEIVEKAICYATTTCEEVDISMERRGLVKLRKTMPREKAKDAGLKLPEEMKRAIFECLDRFHHELEIRSKAIEKILSMFTVIQPNTLVVATEIRYLELYSKID
;
A
#
# COMPACT_ATOMS: atom_id res chain seq x y z
N MET A 1 46.04 -42.85 42.36
CA MET A 1 45.03 -42.07 41.62
C MET A 1 44.28 -43.05 40.73
N GLU A 2 43.09 -43.46 41.17
CA GLU A 2 42.21 -44.36 40.42
C GLU A 2 41.62 -43.60 39.22
N ASN A 3 41.99 -44.02 38.01
CA ASN A 3 41.31 -43.59 36.79
C ASN A 3 39.99 -44.36 36.69
N LEU A 4 38.90 -43.75 37.16
CA LEU A 4 37.55 -44.23 36.94
C LEU A 4 37.18 -44.11 35.45
N GLY A 5 37.45 -45.20 34.71
CA GLY A 5 36.58 -45.75 33.66
C GLY A 5 35.85 -44.81 32.71
N VAL A 6 36.52 -43.86 32.05
CA VAL A 6 35.94 -43.18 30.88
C VAL A 6 36.49 -43.80 29.61
N THR A 7 35.77 -44.80 29.08
CA THR A 7 36.02 -45.32 27.73
C THR A 7 35.59 -44.28 26.71
N VAL A 8 36.55 -43.57 26.11
CA VAL A 8 36.29 -42.61 25.03
C VAL A 8 35.76 -43.37 23.82
N LYS A 9 34.54 -43.01 23.37
CA LYS A 9 33.89 -43.63 22.20
C LYS A 9 34.77 -43.45 20.96
N ARG A 10 34.83 -44.49 20.11
CA ARG A 10 35.55 -44.44 18.83
C ARG A 10 34.90 -43.39 17.91
N LEU A 11 35.70 -42.69 17.11
CA LEU A 11 35.25 -41.62 16.20
C LEU A 11 34.08 -42.02 15.28
N SER A 12 34.02 -43.30 14.89
CA SER A 12 32.93 -43.86 14.07
C SER A 12 31.58 -43.88 14.78
N GLN A 13 31.57 -44.00 16.10
CA GLN A 13 30.36 -43.93 16.92
C GLN A 13 29.92 -42.49 17.14
N THR A 14 30.86 -41.53 17.19
CA THR A 14 30.58 -40.09 17.41
C THR A 14 29.81 -39.47 16.24
N LYS A 15 30.12 -39.87 15.00
CA LYS A 15 29.41 -39.35 13.80
C LYS A 15 27.95 -39.79 13.75
N TRP A 16 27.67 -41.06 14.03
CA TRP A 16 26.30 -41.58 14.03
C TRP A 16 25.52 -41.12 15.27
N SER A 17 26.21 -40.94 16.41
CA SER A 17 25.58 -40.41 17.63
C SER A 17 25.24 -38.93 17.52
N ALA A 18 26.09 -38.11 16.87
CA ALA A 18 25.77 -36.70 16.61
C ALA A 18 24.50 -36.59 15.76
N HIS A 19 24.42 -37.37 14.68
CA HIS A 19 23.20 -37.40 13.86
C HIS A 19 22.00 -37.86 14.68
N TYR A 20 22.13 -38.91 15.50
CA TYR A 20 21.06 -39.37 16.39
C TYR A 20 20.63 -38.29 17.40
N ASP A 21 21.59 -37.60 18.02
CA ASP A 21 21.35 -36.52 18.98
C ASP A 21 20.74 -35.28 18.30
N ASP A 22 21.01 -35.03 17.02
CA ASP A 22 20.40 -33.97 16.22
C ASP A 22 18.94 -34.29 15.84
N VAL A 23 18.61 -35.55 15.50
CA VAL A 23 17.21 -35.94 15.19
C VAL A 23 16.38 -36.26 16.43
N LYS A 24 17.01 -36.50 17.59
CA LYS A 24 16.30 -36.82 18.84
C LYS A 24 15.39 -35.67 19.32
N PRO A 25 15.77 -34.38 19.27
CA PRO A 25 14.88 -33.26 19.53
C PRO A 25 13.68 -33.22 18.58
N VAL A 26 13.88 -33.53 17.29
CA VAL A 26 12.83 -33.56 16.27
C VAL A 26 11.84 -34.69 16.56
N ARG A 27 12.35 -35.88 16.88
CA ARG A 27 11.53 -37.04 17.25
C ARG A 27 10.78 -36.82 18.56
N THR A 28 11.44 -36.28 19.58
CA THR A 28 10.84 -36.04 20.91
C THR A 28 9.73 -34.98 20.84
N ASN A 29 9.87 -33.99 19.96
CA ASN A 29 8.89 -32.91 19.79
C ASN A 29 8.03 -33.07 18.53
N PHE A 30 7.96 -34.28 17.95
CA PHE A 30 7.31 -34.50 16.66
C PHE A 30 5.84 -34.04 16.69
N GLU A 31 5.08 -34.39 17.72
CA GLU A 31 3.68 -33.96 17.87
C GLU A 31 3.53 -32.43 17.96
N LYS A 32 4.45 -31.77 18.68
CA LYS A 32 4.47 -30.31 18.77
C LYS A 32 4.79 -29.68 17.42
N LEU A 33 5.79 -30.21 16.71
CA LEU A 33 6.14 -29.77 15.36
C LEU A 33 4.98 -29.97 14.39
N THR A 34 4.31 -31.13 14.41
CA THR A 34 3.11 -31.40 13.62
C THR A 34 1.99 -30.42 13.96
N SER A 35 1.73 -30.15 15.24
CA SER A 35 0.70 -29.19 15.64
C SER A 35 1.00 -27.75 15.21
N VAL A 36 2.29 -27.35 15.20
CA VAL A 36 2.72 -26.04 14.71
C VAL A 36 2.61 -25.97 13.20
N LEU A 37 3.03 -27.02 12.48
CA LEU A 37 2.89 -27.11 11.02
C LEU A 37 1.42 -27.16 10.60
N GLU A 38 0.55 -27.84 11.36
CA GLU A 38 -0.88 -27.84 11.14
C GLU A 38 -1.45 -26.44 11.36
N LYS A 39 -1.09 -25.74 12.45
CA LYS A 39 -1.48 -24.34 12.71
C LYS A 39 -0.96 -23.38 11.63
N LEU A 40 0.28 -23.54 11.17
CA LEU A 40 0.84 -22.76 10.06
C LEU A 40 0.17 -23.11 8.72
N GLY A 41 -0.30 -24.34 8.58
CA GLY A 41 -1.12 -24.80 7.47
C GLY A 41 -2.61 -24.47 7.63
N HIS A 42 -3.04 -23.83 8.73
CA HIS A 42 -4.43 -23.41 8.86
C HIS A 42 -4.72 -22.35 7.79
N PRO A 43 -5.66 -22.61 6.88
CA PRO A 43 -5.92 -21.73 5.76
C PRO A 43 -6.34 -20.32 6.18
N ARG A 44 -6.87 -20.13 7.40
CA ARG A 44 -7.50 -18.85 7.77
C ARG A 44 -6.58 -17.63 7.69
N GLU A 45 -5.36 -17.70 8.23
CA GLU A 45 -4.45 -16.53 8.22
C GLU A 45 -3.66 -16.40 6.90
N ASN A 46 -3.35 -17.52 6.23
CA ASN A 46 -2.68 -17.50 4.92
C ASN A 46 -3.63 -17.20 3.76
N CYS A 47 -4.92 -17.57 3.88
CA CYS A 47 -5.91 -17.37 2.83
C CYS A 47 -6.28 -15.90 2.69
N GLU A 48 -6.35 -15.14 3.78
CA GLU A 48 -6.64 -13.69 3.69
C GLU A 48 -5.52 -12.97 2.92
N VAL A 49 -4.26 -13.22 3.24
CA VAL A 49 -3.13 -12.59 2.54
C VAL A 49 -3.04 -13.03 1.08
N LEU A 50 -3.22 -14.33 0.80
CA LEU A 50 -3.18 -14.85 -0.57
C LEU A 50 -4.38 -14.40 -1.39
N GLU A 51 -5.55 -14.24 -0.77
CA GLU A 51 -6.76 -13.73 -1.40
C GLU A 51 -6.60 -12.24 -1.73
N ASP A 52 -6.06 -11.42 -0.82
CA ASP A 52 -5.73 -10.02 -1.06
C ASP A 52 -4.67 -9.85 -2.16
N VAL A 53 -3.62 -10.69 -2.16
CA VAL A 53 -2.61 -10.72 -3.23
C VAL A 53 -3.25 -11.11 -4.56
N ASN A 54 -4.15 -12.10 -4.59
CA ASN A 54 -4.84 -12.52 -5.80
C ASN A 54 -5.82 -11.46 -6.31
N ILE A 55 -6.54 -10.77 -5.44
CA ILE A 55 -7.41 -9.63 -5.79
C ILE A 55 -6.57 -8.51 -6.38
N THR A 56 -5.47 -8.15 -5.71
CA THR A 56 -4.54 -7.12 -6.19
C THR A 56 -3.93 -7.52 -7.53
N GLN A 57 -3.54 -8.79 -7.70
CA GLN A 57 -3.03 -9.31 -8.96
C GLN A 57 -4.09 -9.21 -10.06
N LYS A 58 -5.33 -9.66 -9.84
CA LYS A 58 -6.44 -9.54 -10.81
C LYS A 58 -6.69 -8.08 -11.19
N TYR A 59 -6.62 -7.17 -10.23
CA TYR A 59 -6.78 -5.74 -10.46
C TYR A 59 -5.63 -5.17 -11.31
N LEU A 60 -4.37 -5.51 -10.99
CA LEU A 60 -3.19 -5.08 -11.74
C LEU A 60 -3.07 -5.75 -13.12
N GLN A 61 -3.62 -6.94 -13.29
CA GLN A 61 -3.64 -7.71 -14.54
C GLN A 61 -4.94 -7.51 -15.34
N THR A 62 -5.80 -6.57 -14.94
CA THR A 62 -7.00 -6.25 -15.70
C THR A 62 -6.58 -5.80 -17.10
N VAL A 63 -7.08 -6.51 -18.12
CA VAL A 63 -6.66 -6.33 -19.50
C VAL A 63 -6.86 -4.86 -19.90
N GLY A 64 -5.76 -4.23 -20.32
CA GLY A 64 -5.76 -2.84 -20.79
C GLY A 64 -5.34 -1.78 -19.77
N LEU A 65 -5.15 -2.14 -18.49
CA LEU A 65 -4.72 -1.20 -17.43
C LEU A 65 -3.24 -1.40 -17.03
N THR A 66 -2.32 -0.93 -17.87
CA THR A 66 -0.87 -0.94 -17.60
C THR A 66 -0.47 0.14 -16.59
N LEU A 67 0.65 -0.04 -15.86
CA LEU A 67 1.19 0.96 -14.92
C LEU A 67 1.39 2.35 -15.56
N GLU A 68 1.85 2.41 -16.81
CA GLU A 68 2.01 3.67 -17.56
C GLU A 68 0.67 4.40 -17.74
N LYS A 69 -0.37 3.68 -18.16
CA LYS A 69 -1.74 4.22 -18.26
C LYS A 69 -2.29 4.65 -16.89
N CYS A 70 -1.94 3.96 -15.81
CA CYS A 70 -2.31 4.38 -14.46
C CYS A 70 -1.68 5.73 -14.11
N ILE A 71 -0.39 5.93 -14.39
CA ILE A 71 0.29 7.21 -14.19
C ILE A 71 -0.41 8.31 -14.99
N VAL A 72 -0.64 8.10 -16.28
CA VAL A 72 -1.32 9.08 -17.15
C VAL A 72 -2.72 9.42 -16.63
N LYS A 73 -3.48 8.43 -16.17
CA LYS A 73 -4.82 8.65 -15.58
C LYS A 73 -4.76 9.43 -14.26
N LEU A 74 -3.82 9.10 -13.37
CA LEU A 74 -3.65 9.81 -12.09
C LEU A 74 -3.23 11.25 -12.30
N GLN A 75 -2.28 11.49 -13.22
CA GLN A 75 -1.85 12.84 -13.60
C GLN A 75 -2.97 13.63 -14.29
N GLY A 76 -3.75 12.98 -15.15
CA GLY A 76 -4.94 13.57 -15.77
C GLY A 76 -6.01 13.97 -14.74
N LEU A 77 -6.30 13.10 -13.77
CA LEU A 77 -7.21 13.40 -12.66
C LEU A 77 -6.70 14.54 -11.79
N LYS A 78 -5.39 14.58 -11.52
CA LYS A 78 -4.76 15.68 -10.79
C LYS A 78 -4.94 17.01 -11.53
N ALA A 79 -4.67 17.04 -12.84
CA ALA A 79 -4.83 18.22 -13.67
C ALA A 79 -6.29 18.69 -13.73
N PHE A 80 -7.22 17.75 -13.92
CA PHE A 80 -8.66 18.02 -13.88
C PHE A 80 -9.08 18.65 -12.55
N LEU A 81 -8.62 18.11 -11.41
CA LEU A 81 -8.96 18.67 -10.11
C LEU A 81 -8.36 20.05 -9.86
N ALA A 82 -7.20 20.36 -10.44
CA ALA A 82 -6.63 21.70 -10.32
C ALA A 82 -7.45 22.74 -11.11
N ASP A 83 -7.92 22.35 -12.30
CA ASP A 83 -8.70 23.21 -13.19
C ASP A 83 -10.15 23.40 -12.70
N GLN A 84 -10.81 22.29 -12.39
CA GLN A 84 -12.24 22.25 -12.08
C GLN A 84 -12.56 22.41 -10.58
N ARG A 85 -11.54 22.67 -9.74
CA ARG A 85 -11.65 22.74 -8.28
C ARG A 85 -12.83 23.59 -7.82
N SER A 86 -12.88 24.84 -8.29
CA SER A 86 -13.88 25.82 -7.87
C SER A 86 -15.26 25.48 -8.42
N GLU A 87 -15.33 24.98 -9.65
CA GLU A 87 -16.59 24.62 -10.29
C GLU A 87 -17.26 23.41 -9.59
N ILE A 88 -16.47 22.41 -9.20
CA ILE A 88 -16.96 21.26 -8.42
C ILE A 88 -17.54 21.72 -7.08
N VAL A 89 -16.82 22.60 -6.37
CA VAL A 89 -17.31 23.12 -5.08
C VAL A 89 -18.57 23.95 -5.26
N GLU A 90 -18.63 24.80 -6.27
CA GLU A 90 -19.81 25.64 -6.49
C GLU A 90 -21.04 24.80 -6.86
N LYS A 91 -20.88 23.79 -7.74
CA LYS A 91 -21.95 22.84 -8.08
C LYS A 91 -22.43 22.05 -6.87
N ALA A 92 -21.50 21.56 -6.04
CA ALA A 92 -21.84 20.79 -4.85
C ALA A 92 -22.62 21.64 -3.83
N ILE A 93 -22.22 22.89 -3.64
CA ILE A 93 -22.92 23.81 -2.75
C ILE A 93 -24.28 24.18 -3.32
N CYS A 94 -24.36 24.55 -4.60
CA CYS A 94 -25.63 24.85 -5.26
C CYS A 94 -26.63 23.68 -5.14
N TYR A 95 -26.17 22.45 -5.40
CA TYR A 95 -26.98 21.25 -5.21
C TYR A 95 -27.45 21.11 -3.75
N ALA A 96 -26.55 21.28 -2.78
CA ALA A 96 -26.90 21.19 -1.36
C ALA A 96 -27.90 22.29 -0.93
N THR A 97 -27.71 23.54 -1.39
CA THR A 97 -28.61 24.64 -1.06
C THR A 97 -30.00 24.42 -1.64
N THR A 98 -30.10 24.03 -2.91
CA THR A 98 -31.39 23.73 -3.55
C THR A 98 -32.10 22.56 -2.85
N THR A 99 -31.36 21.50 -2.51
CA THR A 99 -31.94 20.36 -1.77
C THR A 99 -32.44 20.77 -0.38
N CYS A 100 -31.71 21.64 0.33
CA CYS A 100 -32.15 22.14 1.64
C CYS A 100 -33.40 23.03 1.54
N GLU A 101 -33.49 23.87 0.50
CA GLU A 101 -34.67 24.70 0.23
C GLU A 101 -35.90 23.84 -0.11
N GLU A 102 -35.73 22.80 -0.93
CA GLU A 102 -36.81 21.85 -1.29
C GLU A 102 -37.38 21.09 -0.08
N VAL A 103 -36.55 20.84 0.94
CA VAL A 103 -36.92 20.07 2.14
C VAL A 103 -37.20 21.00 3.34
N ASP A 104 -37.25 22.31 3.15
CA ASP A 104 -37.50 23.34 4.18
C ASP A 104 -36.56 23.22 5.40
N ILE A 105 -35.28 22.92 5.14
CA ILE A 105 -34.24 22.82 6.16
C ILE A 105 -33.50 24.16 6.28
N SER A 106 -33.53 24.76 7.47
CA SER A 106 -32.76 25.97 7.76
C SER A 106 -31.25 25.73 7.66
N MET A 107 -30.56 26.58 6.86
CA MET A 107 -29.10 26.58 6.70
C MET A 107 -28.38 27.51 7.70
N GLU A 108 -29.05 27.94 8.76
CA GLU A 108 -28.40 28.73 9.79
C GLU A 108 -27.40 27.90 10.61
N ARG A 109 -26.35 28.56 11.10
CA ARG A 109 -25.40 27.95 12.03
C ARG A 109 -26.15 27.66 13.32
N ARG A 110 -26.65 26.41 13.49
CA ARG A 110 -27.28 25.97 14.74
C ARG A 110 -26.24 26.09 15.85
N GLY A 111 -26.36 27.15 16.64
CA GLY A 111 -25.41 27.54 17.67
C GLY A 111 -25.38 26.56 18.84
N LEU A 112 -24.83 25.37 18.64
CA LEU A 112 -24.23 24.62 19.73
C LEU A 112 -22.83 25.19 19.94
N VAL A 113 -22.79 26.36 20.58
CA VAL A 113 -21.55 26.91 21.15
C VAL A 113 -21.12 25.93 22.24
N LYS A 114 -20.38 24.88 21.84
CA LYS A 114 -19.53 24.18 22.80
C LYS A 114 -18.52 25.22 23.24
N LEU A 115 -18.74 25.80 24.41
CA LEU A 115 -17.80 26.68 25.10
C LEU A 115 -16.53 25.87 25.36
N ARG A 116 -15.67 25.74 24.34
CA ARG A 116 -14.33 25.21 24.52
C ARG A 116 -13.59 26.21 25.37
N LYS A 117 -13.17 25.78 26.57
CA LYS A 117 -12.25 26.57 27.40
C LYS A 117 -10.96 26.73 26.60
N THR A 118 -10.67 27.94 26.15
CA THR A 118 -9.38 28.30 25.53
C THR A 118 -8.25 28.10 26.53
N MET A 119 -7.13 27.56 26.07
CA MET A 119 -5.95 27.35 26.93
C MET A 119 -5.27 28.70 27.26
N PRO A 120 -4.61 28.84 28.42
CA PRO A 120 -3.82 30.03 28.70
C PRO A 120 -2.75 30.23 27.60
N ARG A 121 -2.78 31.39 26.92
CA ARG A 121 -1.99 31.80 25.73
C ARG A 121 -2.58 31.48 24.35
N GLU A 122 -3.71 30.79 24.26
CA GLU A 122 -4.40 30.59 22.97
C GLU A 122 -5.02 31.91 22.48
N LYS A 123 -4.50 32.45 21.37
CA LYS A 123 -5.03 33.67 20.72
C LYS A 123 -5.91 33.37 19.50
N ALA A 124 -6.14 32.09 19.18
CA ALA A 124 -6.93 31.69 18.04
C ALA A 124 -8.41 32.03 18.29
N LYS A 125 -8.97 32.91 17.47
CA LYS A 125 -10.41 33.19 17.44
C LYS A 125 -11.04 32.39 16.31
N ASP A 126 -12.24 31.87 16.55
CA ASP A 126 -13.05 31.27 15.48
C ASP A 126 -13.27 32.33 14.37
N ALA A 127 -13.20 31.90 13.12
CA ALA A 127 -13.35 32.77 11.96
C ALA A 127 -14.80 33.27 11.78
N GLY A 128 -15.76 32.67 12.49
CA GLY A 128 -17.17 33.10 12.47
C GLY A 128 -17.86 32.89 11.14
N LEU A 129 -17.39 31.92 10.34
CA LEU A 129 -17.92 31.58 9.02
C LEU A 129 -19.38 31.11 9.12
N LYS A 130 -20.19 31.46 8.12
CA LYS A 130 -21.55 30.93 7.99
C LYS A 130 -21.51 29.46 7.55
N LEU A 131 -22.55 28.68 7.84
CA LEU A 131 -22.63 27.25 7.45
C LEU A 131 -22.24 26.96 5.99
N PRO A 132 -22.74 27.68 4.96
CA PRO A 132 -22.33 27.43 3.58
C PRO A 132 -20.85 27.71 3.30
N GLU A 133 -20.26 28.69 3.99
CA GLU A 133 -18.84 29.02 3.87
C GLU A 133 -17.97 27.95 4.57
N GLU A 134 -18.44 27.40 5.69
CA GLU A 134 -17.81 26.26 6.34
C GLU A 134 -17.86 25.00 5.47
N MET A 135 -19.00 24.74 4.82
CA MET A 135 -19.15 23.65 3.85
C MET A 135 -18.21 23.83 2.66
N LYS A 136 -18.15 25.03 2.06
CA LYS A 136 -17.19 25.35 0.99
C LYS A 136 -15.76 25.04 1.44
N ARG A 137 -15.35 25.53 2.61
CA ARG A 137 -14.02 25.28 3.17
C ARG A 137 -13.73 23.79 3.34
N ALA A 138 -14.67 23.02 3.89
CA ALA A 138 -14.50 21.60 4.13
C ALA A 138 -14.36 20.81 2.82
N ILE A 139 -15.13 21.15 1.78
CA ILE A 139 -15.03 20.51 0.47
C ILE A 139 -13.70 20.88 -0.18
N PHE A 140 -13.28 22.15 -0.14
CA PHE A 140 -11.96 22.56 -0.64
C PHE A 140 -10.82 21.81 0.05
N GLU A 141 -10.85 21.69 1.37
CA GLU A 141 -9.84 20.94 2.14
C GLU A 141 -9.82 19.45 1.76
N CYS A 142 -11.00 18.86 1.47
CA CYS A 142 -11.10 17.49 0.98
C CYS A 142 -10.45 17.33 -0.40
N LEU A 143 -10.77 18.23 -1.35
CA LEU A 143 -10.20 18.20 -2.69
C LEU A 143 -8.69 18.43 -2.69
N ASP A 144 -8.19 19.33 -1.84
CA ASP A 144 -6.76 19.60 -1.71
C ASP A 144 -6.00 18.39 -1.16
N ARG A 145 -6.57 17.70 -0.15
CA ARG A 145 -6.02 16.43 0.35
C ARG A 145 -6.04 15.35 -0.73
N PHE A 146 -7.12 15.24 -1.49
CA PHE A 146 -7.22 14.26 -2.57
C PHE A 146 -6.20 14.55 -3.69
N HIS A 147 -6.03 15.81 -4.08
CA HIS A 147 -5.03 16.24 -5.05
C HIS A 147 -3.60 15.88 -4.59
N HIS A 148 -3.30 16.10 -3.30
CA HIS A 148 -2.02 15.73 -2.73
C HIS A 148 -1.79 14.21 -2.71
N GLU A 149 -2.83 13.44 -2.38
CA GLU A 149 -2.76 11.97 -2.38
C GLU A 149 -2.51 11.41 -3.81
N LEU A 150 -3.17 11.98 -4.83
CA LEU A 150 -2.93 11.62 -6.23
C LEU A 150 -1.47 11.87 -6.64
N GLU A 151 -0.89 12.99 -6.18
CA GLU A 151 0.52 13.31 -6.43
C GLU A 151 1.46 12.30 -5.78
N ILE A 152 1.24 11.96 -4.51
CA ILE A 152 2.05 10.96 -3.80
C ILE A 152 1.98 9.61 -4.51
N ARG A 153 0.77 9.17 -4.89
CA ARG A 153 0.55 7.89 -5.57
C ARG A 153 1.15 7.85 -6.96
N SER A 154 1.03 8.92 -7.74
CA SER A 154 1.65 9.00 -9.08
C SER A 154 3.16 8.80 -8.96
N LYS A 155 3.82 9.50 -8.03
CA LYS A 155 5.26 9.37 -7.78
C LYS A 155 5.66 7.97 -7.32
N ALA A 156 4.85 7.34 -6.46
CA ALA A 156 5.11 5.98 -6.01
C ALA A 156 5.05 4.98 -7.19
N ILE A 157 4.07 5.11 -8.07
CA ILE A 157 3.93 4.24 -9.25
C ILE A 157 5.02 4.54 -10.28
N GLU A 158 5.39 5.80 -10.50
CA GLU A 158 6.52 6.20 -11.34
C GLU A 158 7.84 5.57 -10.86
N LYS A 159 8.06 5.53 -9.54
CA LYS A 159 9.23 4.87 -8.93
C LYS A 159 9.23 3.35 -9.16
N ILE A 160 8.07 2.71 -9.07
CA ILE A 160 7.94 1.28 -9.37
C ILE A 160 8.24 1.05 -10.85
N LEU A 161 7.63 1.85 -11.74
CA LEU A 161 7.86 1.75 -13.17
C LEU A 161 9.35 1.91 -13.50
N SER A 162 10.03 2.92 -12.94
CA SER A 162 11.46 3.17 -13.16
C SER A 162 12.33 2.00 -12.70
N MET A 163 12.03 1.38 -11.55
CA MET A 163 12.76 0.21 -11.04
C MET A 163 12.65 -1.01 -11.99
N PHE A 164 11.50 -1.18 -12.63
CA PHE A 164 11.24 -2.33 -13.51
C PHE A 164 11.43 -2.03 -15.01
N THR A 165 11.91 -0.83 -15.39
CA THR A 165 12.21 -0.44 -16.79
C THR A 165 13.06 -1.45 -17.55
N VAL A 166 14.03 -2.08 -16.86
CA VAL A 166 14.96 -3.06 -17.44
C VAL A 166 14.25 -4.33 -17.92
N ILE A 167 13.12 -4.67 -17.29
CA ILE A 167 12.32 -5.88 -17.60
C ILE A 167 11.18 -5.53 -18.57
N GLN A 168 11.03 -4.27 -18.97
CA GLN A 168 9.99 -3.89 -19.91
C GLN A 168 10.25 -4.52 -21.29
N PRO A 169 9.20 -5.01 -21.98
CA PRO A 169 9.34 -5.68 -23.27
C PRO A 169 10.13 -4.85 -24.29
N ASN A 170 9.89 -3.54 -24.34
CA ASN A 170 10.56 -2.64 -25.28
C ASN A 170 12.07 -2.57 -25.01
N THR A 171 12.49 -2.51 -23.74
CA THR A 171 13.90 -2.49 -23.34
C THR A 171 14.60 -3.82 -23.67
N LEU A 172 13.91 -4.94 -23.48
CA LEU A 172 14.43 -6.27 -23.81
C LEU A 172 14.58 -6.47 -25.34
N VAL A 173 13.64 -5.95 -26.13
CA VAL A 173 13.72 -5.99 -27.60
C VAL A 173 14.90 -5.17 -28.09
N VAL A 174 15.07 -3.95 -27.59
CA VAL A 174 16.20 -3.07 -27.95
C VAL A 174 17.55 -3.70 -27.58
N ALA A 175 17.67 -4.31 -26.38
CA ALA A 175 18.89 -5.01 -25.99
C ALA A 175 19.22 -6.19 -26.91
N THR A 176 18.18 -6.86 -27.44
CA THR A 176 18.34 -7.97 -28.39
C THR A 176 18.80 -7.46 -29.77
N GLU A 177 18.23 -6.35 -30.25
CA GLU A 177 18.65 -5.70 -31.51
C GLU A 177 20.10 -5.21 -31.46
N ILE A 178 20.49 -4.53 -30.37
CA ILE A 178 21.86 -4.06 -30.17
C ILE A 178 22.85 -5.23 -30.20
N ARG A 179 22.53 -6.32 -29.50
CA ARG A 179 23.37 -7.53 -29.48
C ARG A 179 23.47 -8.20 -30.84
N TYR A 180 22.41 -8.15 -31.64
CA TYR A 180 22.45 -8.60 -33.04
C TYR A 180 23.39 -7.74 -33.88
N LEU A 181 23.32 -6.41 -33.77
CA LEU A 181 24.18 -5.48 -34.51
C LEU A 181 25.66 -5.65 -34.13
N GLU A 182 25.97 -5.82 -32.84
CA GLU A 182 27.34 -6.07 -32.37
C GLU A 182 27.94 -7.40 -32.88
N LEU A 183 27.11 -8.43 -33.09
CA LEU A 183 27.55 -9.69 -33.67
C LEU A 183 27.85 -9.53 -35.16
N TYR A 184 27.02 -8.78 -35.89
CA TYR A 184 27.25 -8.51 -37.31
C TYR A 184 28.46 -7.61 -37.56
N SER A 185 28.74 -6.63 -36.69
CA SER A 185 29.92 -5.77 -36.80
C SER A 185 31.26 -6.45 -36.47
N LYS A 186 31.24 -7.69 -35.96
CA LYS A 186 32.44 -8.49 -35.65
C LYS A 186 32.77 -9.53 -36.72
N ILE A 187 32.00 -9.56 -37.81
CA ILE A 187 32.16 -10.53 -38.91
C ILE A 187 32.99 -9.94 -40.08
N ASP A 188 33.39 -8.67 -40.00
CA ASP A 188 34.40 -8.03 -40.87
C ASP A 188 35.77 -7.95 -40.17
#